data_AF-A0A556PSJ9-F1
#
_entry.id   AF-A0A556PSJ9-F1
#
_cell.length_a   1.000
_cell.length_b   1.000
_cell.length_c   1.000
_cell.angle_alpha   90.00
_cell.angle_beta   90.00
_cell.angle_gamma   90.00
#
_symmetry.space_group_name_H-M   'P 1'
#
loop_
_entity.id
_entity.type
_entity.pdbx_description
1 polymer ?
#
loop_
_entity_poly.entity_id
_entity_poly.type
_entity_poly.pdbx_seq_one_letter_code
_entity_poly.pdbx_strand_id
1 'polypeptide(L)'
;MLKERSLTADTQGNTTDIDTFATLEIPKLGLHIPILLGASDYALSQGIGQVEGSSLPVGGPNTHTVLAGHRGMGTKEMFRNLDELQPGDVFYIHTLDERLVYKVEGSAVILPHETDSLRVKEGRDLATLLTCHPYRSNTHRLVVYGVRR
;
A
#
# COMPACT_ATOMS: atom_id res chain seq x y z
N MET A 1 -33.65 4.76 -43.41
CA MET A 1 -32.87 5.95 -42.99
C MET A 1 -33.17 6.16 -41.51
N LEU A 2 -32.12 6.28 -40.71
CA LEU A 2 -32.02 5.82 -39.31
C LEU A 2 -33.05 6.45 -38.35
N LYS A 3 -33.68 5.59 -37.53
CA LYS A 3 -34.37 5.98 -36.28
C LYS A 3 -33.36 5.90 -35.14
N GLU A 4 -33.29 6.97 -34.36
CA GLU A 4 -32.48 7.12 -33.16
C GLU A 4 -32.77 5.98 -32.16
N ARG A 5 -31.75 5.23 -31.77
CA ARG A 5 -31.83 4.32 -30.62
C ARG A 5 -31.37 5.10 -29.39
N SER A 6 -32.37 5.46 -28.59
CA SER A 6 -32.22 5.91 -27.21
C SER A 6 -31.37 4.91 -26.44
N LEU A 7 -30.28 5.37 -25.84
CA LEU A 7 -29.53 4.63 -24.82
C LEU A 7 -30.39 4.62 -23.56
N THR A 8 -31.14 3.54 -23.36
CA THR A 8 -31.76 3.25 -22.07
C THR A 8 -30.67 2.84 -21.10
N ALA A 9 -30.56 3.59 -20.00
CA ALA A 9 -29.73 3.27 -18.87
C ALA A 9 -30.17 1.92 -18.27
N ASP A 10 -29.35 0.90 -18.41
CA ASP A 10 -29.50 -0.34 -17.67
C ASP A 10 -29.05 -0.11 -16.23
N THR A 11 -30.04 0.05 -15.37
CA THR A 11 -29.91 0.08 -13.92
C THR A 11 -29.73 -1.35 -13.45
N GLN A 12 -28.50 -1.77 -13.10
CA GLN A 12 -28.13 -2.66 -11.98
C GLN A 12 -26.59 -2.82 -11.96
N GLY A 13 -25.90 -1.87 -11.34
CA GLY A 13 -24.45 -1.94 -11.15
C GLY A 13 -24.06 -1.07 -9.97
N ASN A 14 -24.40 -1.50 -8.75
CA ASN A 14 -23.86 -0.91 -7.54
C ASN A 14 -22.77 -1.82 -6.95
N THR A 15 -21.68 -1.96 -7.70
CA THR A 15 -20.36 -2.18 -7.13
C THR A 15 -19.65 -0.85 -7.31
N THR A 16 -19.38 -0.15 -6.23
CA THR A 16 -18.44 0.98 -6.28
C THR A 16 -17.11 0.38 -6.70
N ASP A 17 -16.76 0.47 -7.98
CA ASP A 17 -15.47 0.03 -8.47
C ASP A 17 -14.42 0.85 -7.73
N ILE A 18 -13.74 0.20 -6.77
CA ILE A 18 -12.60 0.77 -6.08
C ILE A 18 -11.49 0.94 -7.12
N ASP A 19 -11.02 2.18 -7.30
CA ASP A 19 -9.96 2.51 -8.26
C ASP A 19 -8.60 1.95 -7.79
N THR A 20 -8.47 0.63 -7.90
CA THR A 20 -7.35 -0.14 -7.40
C THR A 20 -6.22 -0.07 -8.41
N PHE A 21 -5.09 0.48 -7.98
CA PHE A 21 -3.90 0.59 -8.81
C PHE A 21 -3.07 -0.70 -8.81
N ALA A 22 -2.90 -1.30 -7.64
CA ALA A 22 -2.14 -2.53 -7.44
C ALA A 22 -2.72 -3.30 -6.24
N THR A 23 -2.18 -4.48 -5.94
CA THR A 23 -2.55 -5.23 -4.74
C THR A 23 -1.32 -5.57 -3.91
N LEU A 24 -1.40 -5.35 -2.59
CA LEU A 24 -0.38 -5.77 -1.64
C LEU A 24 -0.73 -7.15 -1.10
N GLU A 25 0.22 -8.08 -1.16
CA GLU A 25 0.13 -9.39 -0.51
C GLU A 25 1.24 -9.54 0.54
N ILE A 26 0.88 -9.95 1.75
CA ILE A 26 1.83 -10.28 2.82
C ILE A 26 1.50 -11.68 3.34
N PRO A 27 2.11 -12.75 2.80
CA PRO A 27 1.72 -14.14 3.10
C PRO A 27 1.78 -14.48 4.59
N LYS A 28 2.83 -14.03 5.29
CA LYS A 28 3.01 -14.30 6.72
C LYS A 28 1.85 -13.77 7.57
N LEU A 29 1.25 -12.66 7.14
CA LEU A 29 0.13 -12.02 7.84
C LEU A 29 -1.24 -12.39 7.24
N GLY A 30 -1.27 -13.23 6.20
CA GLY A 30 -2.50 -13.59 5.48
C GLY A 30 -3.19 -12.39 4.82
N LEU A 31 -2.45 -11.34 4.45
CA LEU A 31 -3.03 -10.11 3.89
C LEU A 31 -3.00 -10.14 2.36
N HIS A 32 -4.10 -9.68 1.76
CA HIS A 32 -4.25 -9.41 0.34
C HIS A 32 -5.19 -8.20 0.18
N ILE A 33 -4.62 -7.00 0.02
CA ILE A 33 -5.31 -5.72 0.20
C ILE A 33 -5.06 -4.81 -1.00
N PRO A 34 -6.08 -4.12 -1.56
CA PRO A 34 -5.88 -3.18 -2.66
C PRO A 34 -4.98 -2.01 -2.25
N ILE A 35 -4.16 -1.56 -3.21
CA ILE A 35 -3.37 -0.34 -3.15
C ILE A 35 -4.04 0.69 -4.06
N LEU A 36 -4.34 1.85 -3.50
CA LEU A 36 -4.86 3.02 -4.21
C LEU A 36 -3.78 4.11 -4.25
N LEU A 37 -3.81 4.95 -5.29
CA LEU A 37 -2.92 6.10 -5.38
C LEU A 37 -3.38 7.21 -4.43
N GLY A 38 -2.41 7.81 -3.75
CA GLY A 38 -2.66 8.80 -2.71
C GLY A 38 -3.09 8.18 -1.38
N ALA A 39 -2.58 8.72 -0.27
CA ALA A 39 -2.92 8.30 1.09
C ALA A 39 -4.06 9.15 1.66
N SER A 40 -5.14 9.32 0.89
CA SER A 40 -6.34 10.05 1.32
C SER A 40 -7.17 9.24 2.32
N ASP A 41 -8.05 9.91 3.07
CA ASP A 41 -8.99 9.23 3.98
C ASP A 41 -9.85 8.19 3.24
N TYR A 42 -10.24 8.49 2.01
CA TYR A 42 -10.96 7.54 1.16
C TYR A 42 -10.08 6.32 0.86
N ALA A 43 -8.87 6.51 0.35
CA ALA A 43 -7.96 5.41 0.04
C ALA A 43 -7.69 4.52 1.26
N LEU A 44 -7.38 5.12 2.41
CA LEU A 44 -7.10 4.41 3.65
C LEU A 44 -8.34 3.71 4.23
N SER A 45 -9.56 4.17 3.91
CA SER A 45 -10.80 3.46 4.25
C SER A 45 -11.03 2.19 3.42
N GLN A 46 -10.52 2.18 2.18
CA GLN A 46 -10.67 1.07 1.25
C GLN A 46 -9.55 0.03 1.41
N GLY A 47 -8.31 0.48 1.58
CA GLY A 47 -7.14 -0.39 1.64
C GLY A 47 -5.85 0.36 1.99
N ILE A 48 -4.82 0.14 1.19
CA ILE A 48 -3.51 0.74 1.34
C ILE A 48 -3.42 1.96 0.43
N GLY A 49 -2.96 3.09 0.97
CA GLY A 49 -2.72 4.30 0.19
C GLY A 49 -1.24 4.48 -0.11
N GLN A 50 -0.88 4.74 -1.35
CA GLN A 50 0.48 5.18 -1.69
C GLN A 50 0.69 6.62 -1.21
N VAL A 51 1.75 6.87 -0.45
CA VAL A 51 2.04 8.19 0.12
C VAL A 51 2.51 9.14 -0.98
N GLU A 52 1.75 10.20 -1.23
CA GLU A 52 2.09 11.21 -2.24
C GLU A 52 3.51 11.76 -2.06
N GLY A 53 4.23 11.91 -3.18
CA GLY A 53 5.64 12.28 -3.19
C GLY A 53 6.62 11.10 -3.08
N SER A 54 6.17 9.89 -2.72
CA SER A 54 6.97 8.66 -2.93
C SER A 54 6.90 8.20 -4.39
N SER A 55 7.73 7.23 -4.77
CA SER A 55 7.61 6.57 -6.08
C SER A 55 6.29 5.79 -6.19
N LEU A 56 5.78 5.65 -7.41
CA LEU A 56 4.67 4.74 -7.71
C LEU A 56 5.05 3.29 -7.40
N PRO A 57 4.09 2.43 -7.03
CA PRO A 57 4.35 1.05 -6.63
C PRO A 57 4.53 0.13 -7.85
N VAL A 58 5.41 0.53 -8.78
CA VAL A 58 5.78 -0.20 -10.00
C VAL A 58 7.26 -0.64 -9.98
N GLY A 59 8.02 -0.23 -8.96
CA GLY A 59 9.43 -0.58 -8.79
C GLY A 59 10.36 0.09 -9.81
N GLY A 60 11.58 -0.43 -9.91
CA GLY A 60 12.64 0.06 -10.79
C GLY A 60 13.78 0.74 -10.03
N PRO A 61 14.94 0.93 -10.68
CA PRO A 61 16.10 1.57 -10.05
C PRO A 61 15.79 3.03 -9.69
N ASN A 62 16.36 3.49 -8.57
CA ASN A 62 16.13 4.83 -8.03
C ASN A 62 14.65 5.06 -7.65
N THR A 63 14.00 4.05 -7.08
CA THR A 63 12.62 4.17 -6.60
C THR A 63 12.50 3.81 -5.13
N HIS A 64 11.55 4.46 -4.47
CA HIS A 64 11.12 4.13 -3.13
C HIS A 64 9.62 4.42 -3.01
N THR A 65 8.80 3.37 -3.09
CA THR A 65 7.36 3.50 -2.84
C THR A 65 7.07 3.39 -1.35
N VAL A 66 6.20 4.24 -0.82
CA VAL A 66 5.78 4.19 0.59
C VAL A 66 4.28 3.92 0.62
N LEU A 67 3.90 2.86 1.30
CA LEU A 67 2.55 2.33 1.36
C LEU A 67 2.00 2.46 2.77
N ALA A 68 1.03 3.35 2.95
CA ALA A 68 0.40 3.62 4.24
C ALA A 68 -0.87 2.80 4.43
N GLY A 69 -1.05 2.26 5.62
CA GLY A 69 -2.28 1.58 6.01
C GLY A 69 -2.56 1.76 7.50
N HIS A 70 -3.85 1.74 7.87
CA HIS A 70 -4.23 1.81 9.28
C HIS A 70 -3.72 0.60 10.07
N ARG A 71 -3.37 0.82 11.33
CA ARG A 71 -3.04 -0.26 12.26
C ARG A 71 -4.31 -0.87 12.82
N GLY A 72 -5.03 -1.59 11.96
CA GLY A 72 -6.40 -2.05 12.18
C GLY A 72 -7.44 -0.95 11.92
N MET A 73 -8.62 -1.35 11.42
CA MET A 73 -9.74 -0.45 11.17
C MET A 73 -11.06 -1.22 11.31
N GLY A 74 -11.80 -1.00 12.39
CA GLY A 74 -13.00 -1.78 12.69
C GLY A 74 -12.71 -3.28 12.70
N THR A 75 -13.42 -4.05 11.87
CA THR A 75 -13.21 -5.50 11.69
C THR A 75 -12.09 -5.84 10.69
N LYS A 76 -11.53 -4.87 9.96
CA LYS A 76 -10.43 -5.10 9.02
C LYS A 76 -9.08 -5.14 9.77
N GLU A 77 -8.30 -6.18 9.50
CA GLU A 77 -6.95 -6.32 10.07
C GLU A 77 -6.00 -5.24 9.55
N MET A 78 -6.02 -4.91 8.26
CA MET A 78 -5.13 -3.90 7.67
C MET A 78 -3.67 -4.17 8.08
N PHE A 79 -2.94 -3.18 8.58
CA PHE A 79 -1.57 -3.33 9.11
C PHE A 79 -1.52 -3.54 10.63
N ARG A 80 -2.57 -4.12 11.25
CA ARG A 80 -2.62 -4.36 12.70
C ARG A 80 -1.36 -5.07 13.24
N ASN A 81 -0.95 -6.13 12.54
CA ASN A 81 0.13 -7.04 12.92
C ASN A 81 1.41 -6.81 12.10
N LEU A 82 1.60 -5.62 11.53
CA LEU A 82 2.77 -5.32 10.69
C LEU A 82 4.10 -5.46 11.46
N ASP A 83 4.07 -5.35 12.79
CA ASP A 83 5.19 -5.57 13.70
C ASP A 83 5.66 -7.03 13.81
N GLU A 84 4.90 -7.99 13.28
CA GLU A 84 5.31 -9.40 13.23
C GLU A 84 6.27 -9.71 12.07
N LEU A 85 6.43 -8.78 11.11
CA LEU A 85 7.39 -8.92 10.02
C LEU A 85 8.83 -8.80 10.52
N GLN A 86 9.69 -9.68 10.04
CA GLN A 86 11.09 -9.80 10.40
C GLN A 86 11.98 -9.80 9.15
N PRO A 87 13.27 -9.45 9.28
CA PRO A 87 14.22 -9.54 8.18
C PRO A 87 14.18 -10.92 7.50
N GLY A 88 14.08 -10.94 6.17
CA GLY A 88 13.96 -12.15 5.37
C GLY A 88 12.53 -12.54 4.98
N ASP A 89 11.51 -12.03 5.69
CA ASP A 89 10.13 -12.16 5.24
C ASP A 89 9.92 -11.46 3.89
N VAL A 90 8.84 -11.82 3.19
CA VAL A 90 8.52 -11.24 1.88
C VAL A 90 7.12 -10.64 1.86
N PHE A 91 6.98 -9.61 1.04
CA PHE A 91 5.69 -9.10 0.60
C PHE A 91 5.74 -8.86 -0.91
N TYR A 92 4.57 -8.86 -1.53
CA TYR A 92 4.42 -8.70 -2.97
C TYR A 92 3.57 -7.48 -3.29
N ILE A 93 3.96 -6.78 -4.34
CA ILE A 93 3.11 -5.79 -4.99
C ILE A 93 2.73 -6.38 -6.35
N HIS A 94 1.46 -6.67 -6.53
CA HIS A 94 0.89 -7.14 -7.79
C HIS A 94 0.38 -5.94 -8.57
N THR A 95 1.08 -5.60 -9.64
CA THR A 95 0.62 -4.63 -10.64
C THR A 95 -0.16 -5.35 -11.74
N LEU A 96 -0.64 -4.61 -12.75
CA LEU A 96 -1.27 -5.24 -13.92
C LEU A 96 -0.31 -6.14 -14.71
N ASP A 97 0.97 -5.75 -14.75
CA ASP A 97 1.96 -6.36 -15.63
C ASP A 97 2.85 -7.39 -14.92
N GLU A 98 3.04 -7.24 -13.61
CA GLU A 98 4.03 -8.03 -12.88
C GLU A 98 3.73 -8.22 -11.38
N ARG A 99 4.39 -9.22 -10.81
CA ARG A 99 4.47 -9.44 -9.37
C ARG A 99 5.85 -9.01 -8.86
N LEU A 100 5.91 -7.86 -8.22
CA LEU A 100 7.12 -7.33 -7.59
C LEU A 100 7.35 -8.06 -6.27
N VAL A 101 8.56 -8.58 -6.06
CA VAL A 101 8.93 -9.27 -4.81
C VAL A 101 9.86 -8.37 -4.00
N TYR A 102 9.44 -8.04 -2.76
CA TYR A 102 10.28 -7.32 -1.81
C TYR A 102 10.60 -8.22 -0.62
N LYS A 103 11.87 -8.21 -0.24
CA LYS A 103 12.35 -8.88 0.98
C LYS A 103 12.52 -7.85 2.08
N VAL A 104 11.96 -8.11 3.25
CA VAL A 104 12.10 -7.26 4.43
C VAL A 104 13.57 -7.23 4.86
N GLU A 105 14.14 -6.04 5.00
CA GLU A 105 15.49 -5.82 5.54
C GLU A 105 15.45 -5.46 7.03
N GLY A 106 14.35 -4.87 7.51
CA GLY A 106 14.18 -4.50 8.90
C GLY A 106 12.99 -3.58 9.12
N SER A 107 12.87 -3.06 10.34
CA SER A 107 11.81 -2.13 10.73
C SER A 107 12.33 -1.09 11.72
N ALA A 108 11.60 0.01 11.83
CA ALA A 108 11.88 1.07 12.79
C ALA A 108 10.59 1.71 13.31
N VAL A 109 10.67 2.32 14.48
CA VAL A 109 9.64 3.23 15.01
C VAL A 109 10.18 4.65 14.90
N ILE A 110 9.46 5.51 14.17
CA ILE A 110 9.87 6.88 13.87
C ILE A 110 8.77 7.86 14.29
N LEU A 111 9.13 9.13 14.46
CA LEU A 111 8.16 10.20 14.65
C LEU A 111 7.41 10.49 13.34
N PRO A 112 6.16 11.01 13.40
CA PRO A 112 5.38 11.27 12.19
C PRO A 112 6.02 12.23 11.18
N HIS A 113 6.94 13.10 11.63
CA HIS A 113 7.65 14.07 10.79
C HIS A 113 9.04 13.60 10.36
N GLU A 114 9.53 12.46 10.86
CA GLU A 114 10.81 11.90 10.45
C GLU A 114 10.63 11.13 9.13
N THR A 115 11.18 11.66 8.04
CA THR A 115 10.99 11.09 6.69
C THR A 115 12.30 10.71 6.00
N ASP A 116 13.45 10.94 6.63
CA ASP A 116 14.77 10.72 6.02
C ASP A 116 14.96 9.28 5.54
N SER A 117 14.48 8.30 6.31
CA SER A 117 14.54 6.88 5.94
C SER A 117 13.66 6.50 4.74
N LEU A 118 12.70 7.35 4.38
CA LEU A 118 11.70 7.13 3.31
C LEU A 118 12.14 7.72 1.97
N ARG A 119 13.31 8.33 1.90
CA ARG A 119 13.84 8.93 0.68
C ARG A 119 14.29 7.87 -0.31
N VAL A 120 14.26 8.22 -1.59
CA VAL A 120 14.88 7.42 -2.66
C VAL A 120 16.38 7.29 -2.39
N LYS A 121 16.92 6.09 -2.63
CA LYS A 121 18.35 5.81 -2.57
C LYS A 121 18.84 5.42 -3.96
N GLU A 122 19.96 6.01 -4.36
CA GLU A 122 20.54 5.77 -5.68
C GLU A 122 20.84 4.28 -5.91
N GLY A 123 20.46 3.79 -7.09
CA GLY A 123 20.64 2.39 -7.51
C GLY A 123 19.73 1.38 -6.81
N ARG A 124 18.84 1.81 -5.89
CA ARG A 124 17.97 0.91 -5.12
C ARG A 124 16.52 0.95 -5.64
N ASP A 125 15.85 -0.18 -5.52
CA ASP A 125 14.40 -0.35 -5.68
C ASP A 125 13.84 -0.76 -4.31
N LEU A 126 13.09 0.15 -3.68
CA LEU A 126 12.66 0.05 -2.29
C LEU A 126 11.15 0.18 -2.16
N ALA A 127 10.59 -0.52 -1.18
CA ALA A 127 9.21 -0.35 -0.75
C ALA A 127 9.15 -0.32 0.78
N THR A 128 8.50 0.68 1.35
CA THR A 128 8.26 0.77 2.80
C THR A 128 6.78 0.62 3.10
N LEU A 129 6.45 -0.28 4.04
CA LEU A 129 5.11 -0.40 4.61
C LEU A 129 5.05 0.46 5.88
N LEU A 130 4.06 1.34 5.97
CA LEU A 130 3.96 2.36 7.03
C LEU A 130 2.60 2.26 7.74
N THR A 131 2.63 2.26 9.06
CA THR A 131 1.41 2.30 9.88
C THR A 131 1.58 3.12 11.16
N CYS A 132 0.47 3.44 11.83
CA CYS A 132 0.49 4.13 13.12
C CYS A 132 1.02 3.23 14.25
N HIS A 133 1.76 3.80 15.20
CA HIS A 133 2.32 3.08 16.33
C HIS A 133 2.35 3.98 17.59
N PRO A 134 2.31 3.44 18.82
CA PRO A 134 1.80 2.12 19.21
C PRO A 134 0.31 1.98 18.87
N TYR A 135 -0.18 0.74 18.87
CA TYR A 135 -1.60 0.45 18.59
C TYR A 135 -2.50 1.23 19.56
N ARG A 136 -3.53 1.90 19.01
CA ARG A 136 -4.47 2.83 19.70
C ARG A 136 -3.91 4.17 20.20
N SER A 137 -2.59 4.40 20.17
CA SER A 137 -1.98 5.67 20.58
C SER A 137 -1.57 6.53 19.38
N ASN A 138 -1.05 5.91 18.31
CA ASN A 138 -0.72 6.55 17.03
C ASN A 138 0.27 7.75 17.10
N THR A 139 1.04 7.85 18.18
CA THR A 139 2.03 8.93 18.42
C THR A 139 3.27 8.84 17.53
N HIS A 140 3.55 7.64 17.02
CA HIS A 140 4.69 7.28 16.19
C HIS A 140 4.21 6.55 14.93
N ARG A 141 5.16 6.19 14.07
CA ARG A 141 4.94 5.33 12.90
C ARG A 141 5.84 4.11 13.00
N LEU A 142 5.26 2.94 12.75
CA LEU A 142 6.02 1.74 12.47
C LEU A 142 6.25 1.71 10.96
N VAL A 143 7.51 1.55 10.58
CA VAL A 143 7.92 1.39 9.18
C VAL A 143 8.64 0.06 9.02
N VAL A 144 8.29 -0.68 7.97
CA VAL A 144 8.95 -1.93 7.56
C VAL A 144 9.56 -1.72 6.19
N TYR A 145 10.88 -1.88 6.11
CA TYR A 145 11.65 -1.63 4.90
C TYR A 145 11.79 -2.91 4.08
N GLY A 146 11.44 -2.83 2.80
CA GLY A 146 11.66 -3.86 1.80
C GLY A 146 12.61 -3.41 0.70
N VAL A 147 13.43 -4.35 0.24
CA VAL A 147 14.28 -4.19 -0.95
C VAL A 147 13.82 -5.16 -2.03
N ARG A 148 13.83 -4.71 -3.29
CA ARG A 148 13.57 -5.58 -4.45
C ARG A 148 14.51 -6.78 -4.44
N ARG A 149 13.94 -7.97 -4.62
CA ARG A 149 14.66 -9.24 -4.75
C ARG A 149 15.02 -9.54 -6.20
#